data_AF-A0A925JE17-F1
#
_entry.id   AF-A0A925JE17-F1
#
_cell.length_a   1.000
_cell.length_b   1.000
_cell.length_c   1.000
_cell.angle_alpha   90.00
_cell.angle_beta   90.00
_cell.angle_gamma   90.00
#
_symmetry.space_group_name_H-M   'P 1'
#
loop_
_entity.id
_entity.type
_entity.pdbx_description
1 polymer ?
#
loop_
_entity_poly.entity_id
_entity_poly.type
_entity_poly.pdbx_seq_one_letter_code
_entity_poly.pdbx_strand_id
1 'polypeptide(L)'
;HYAKLLFAVGLLGAAMLAVGVLPLATAYSVSEALGFEKGVSRSFREAPIFVGIFTSLIVFGALVAMIPGLPQIRLLLITQCINGLLLPVVLIAVLRLVNKKELMGKYTNGPIYNIAAWLITITVSTLSLLLILSTLFPNLFRFT
;
A
#
# COMPACT_ATOMS: atom_id res chain seq x y z
N HIS A 1 -14.54 -30.92 -0.17
CA HIS A 1 -15.51 -29.90 0.29
C HIS A 1 -14.91 -28.99 1.37
N TYR A 2 -14.27 -29.56 2.40
CA TYR A 2 -13.62 -28.81 3.49
C TYR A 2 -12.59 -27.75 3.05
N ALA A 3 -11.75 -28.05 2.05
CA ALA A 3 -10.76 -27.09 1.54
C ALA A 3 -11.39 -25.79 1.00
N LYS A 4 -12.55 -25.87 0.34
CA LYS A 4 -13.27 -24.67 -0.17
C LYS A 4 -13.78 -23.80 0.98
N LEU A 5 -14.24 -24.44 2.06
CA LEU A 5 -14.80 -23.74 3.21
C LEU A 5 -13.70 -23.07 4.04
N LEU A 6 -12.59 -23.78 4.28
CA LEU A 6 -11.40 -23.21 4.92
C LEU A 6 -10.83 -22.04 4.10
N PHE A 7 -10.77 -22.16 2.77
CA PHE A 7 -10.34 -21.08 1.89
C PHE A 7 -11.28 -19.87 1.97
N ALA A 8 -12.60 -20.08 1.93
CA ALA A 8 -13.58 -19.00 2.01
C ALA A 8 -13.50 -18.24 3.35
N VAL A 9 -13.33 -18.96 4.47
CA VAL A 9 -13.17 -18.35 5.79
C VAL A 9 -11.86 -17.55 5.88
N GLY A 10 -10.75 -18.11 5.38
CA GLY A 10 -9.48 -17.41 5.35
C GLY A 10 -9.52 -16.15 4.47
N LEU A 11 -10.13 -16.25 3.29
CA LEU A 11 -10.32 -15.12 2.38
C LEU A 11 -11.20 -14.03 3.01
N LEU A 12 -12.29 -14.41 3.67
CA LEU A 12 -13.15 -13.47 4.40
C LEU A 12 -12.38 -12.75 5.52
N GLY A 13 -11.60 -13.49 6.31
CA GLY A 13 -10.77 -12.91 7.37
C GLY A 13 -9.76 -11.89 6.84
N ALA A 14 -9.03 -12.25 5.77
CA ALA A 14 -8.09 -11.34 5.11
C ALA A 14 -8.79 -10.08 4.56
N ALA A 15 -9.97 -10.23 3.95
CA ALA A 15 -10.76 -9.11 3.43
C ALA A 15 -11.24 -8.17 4.55
N MET A 16 -11.70 -8.70 5.68
CA MET A 16 -12.14 -7.89 6.83
C MET A 16 -11.00 -7.06 7.42
N LEU A 17 -9.80 -7.64 7.55
CA LEU A 17 -8.61 -6.90 7.98
C LEU A 17 -8.24 -5.79 6.98
N ALA A 18 -8.27 -6.09 5.68
CA ALA A 18 -7.95 -5.13 4.64
C ALA A 18 -8.90 -3.93 4.62
N VAL A 19 -10.22 -4.18 4.76
CA VAL A 19 -11.26 -3.13 4.79
C VAL A 19 -11.09 -2.20 5.99
N GLY A 20 -10.56 -2.67 7.12
CA GLY A 20 -10.29 -1.82 8.28
C GLY A 20 -9.00 -1.01 8.13
N VAL A 21 -7.89 -1.68 7.81
CA VAL A 21 -6.55 -1.07 7.88
C VAL A 21 -6.31 -0.09 6.73
N LEU A 22 -6.76 -0.42 5.51
CA LEU A 22 -6.40 0.35 4.32
C LEU A 22 -7.06 1.74 4.29
N PRO A 23 -8.39 1.88 4.47
CA PRO A 23 -9.03 3.19 4.51
C PRO A 23 -8.57 4.01 5.70
N LEU A 24 -8.28 3.36 6.83
CA LEU A 24 -7.78 4.02 8.03
C LEU A 24 -6.42 4.67 7.79
N ALA A 25 -5.46 3.92 7.26
CA ALA A 25 -4.13 4.43 6.95
C ALA A 25 -4.21 5.57 5.91
N THR A 26 -4.99 5.39 4.84
CA THR A 26 -5.16 6.41 3.81
C THR A 26 -5.81 7.68 4.36
N ALA A 27 -6.90 7.56 5.13
CA ALA A 27 -7.57 8.71 5.72
C ALA A 27 -6.63 9.48 6.67
N TYR A 28 -5.78 8.78 7.42
CA TYR A 28 -4.80 9.39 8.30
C TYR A 28 -3.73 10.18 7.51
N SER A 29 -3.12 9.54 6.50
CA SER A 29 -2.09 10.19 5.67
C SER A 29 -2.63 11.37 4.86
N VAL A 30 -3.85 11.28 4.33
CA VAL A 30 -4.46 12.38 3.56
C VAL A 30 -4.84 13.54 4.48
N SER A 31 -5.44 13.26 5.65
CA SER A 31 -5.77 14.31 6.63
C SER A 31 -4.51 15.00 7.16
N GLU A 32 -3.40 14.26 7.29
CA GLU A 32 -2.06 14.78 7.60
C GLU A 32 -1.50 15.69 6.53
N ALA A 33 -1.52 15.25 5.29
CA ALA A 33 -1.02 16.05 4.17
C ALA A 33 -1.78 17.38 4.02
N LEU A 34 -3.06 17.40 4.39
CA LEU A 34 -3.92 18.57 4.30
C LEU A 34 -3.93 19.44 5.57
N GLY A 35 -3.21 19.06 6.63
CA GLY A 35 -3.09 19.83 7.87
C GLY A 35 -4.35 19.87 8.75
N PHE A 36 -5.30 18.95 8.53
CA PHE A 36 -6.53 18.88 9.32
C PHE A 36 -6.35 18.05 10.59
N GLU A 37 -7.19 18.30 11.61
CA GLU A 37 -7.20 17.54 12.87
C GLU A 37 -7.46 16.03 12.62
N LYS A 38 -6.72 15.17 13.34
CA LYS A 38 -6.71 13.71 13.15
C LYS A 38 -7.11 12.97 14.41
N GLY A 39 -7.73 11.80 14.24
CA GLY A 39 -7.79 10.78 15.28
C GLY A 39 -9.04 9.91 15.17
N VAL A 40 -8.85 8.59 15.27
CA VAL A 40 -9.95 7.62 15.50
C VAL A 40 -10.66 7.90 16.83
N SER A 41 -9.94 8.52 17.77
CA SER A 41 -10.40 8.96 19.08
C SER A 41 -11.10 10.33 19.08
N ARG A 42 -11.21 10.99 17.91
CA ARG A 42 -11.97 12.24 17.76
C ARG A 42 -13.35 11.93 17.21
N SER A 43 -14.37 12.52 17.82
CA SER A 43 -15.78 12.25 17.50
C SER A 43 -16.12 12.69 16.06
N PHE A 44 -17.22 12.16 15.50
CA PHE A 44 -17.78 12.53 14.18
C PHE A 44 -17.90 14.05 13.96
N ARG A 45 -17.95 14.82 15.05
CA ARG A 45 -18.09 16.28 15.08
C ARG A 45 -16.75 17.03 15.17
N GLU A 46 -15.67 16.36 15.54
CA GLU A 46 -14.32 16.92 15.72
C GLU A 46 -13.43 16.72 14.48
N ALA A 47 -13.61 15.64 13.71
CA ALA A 47 -12.81 15.38 12.49
C ALA A 47 -13.68 14.94 11.30
N PRO A 48 -14.58 15.82 10.79
CA PRO A 48 -15.52 15.47 9.72
C PRO A 48 -14.83 15.06 8.42
N ILE A 49 -13.64 15.61 8.13
CA ILE A 49 -12.87 15.30 6.92
C ILE A 49 -12.28 13.89 7.00
N PHE A 50 -11.74 13.49 8.15
CA PHE A 50 -11.19 12.14 8.35
C PHE A 50 -12.26 11.06 8.18
N VAL A 51 -13.42 11.24 8.85
CA VAL A 51 -14.55 10.30 8.76
C VAL A 51 -15.16 10.29 7.36
N GLY A 52 -15.22 11.45 6.70
CA GLY A 52 -15.65 11.58 5.31
C GLY A 52 -14.76 10.79 4.36
N ILE A 53 -13.43 10.95 4.43
CA ILE A 53 -12.48 10.21 3.59
C ILE A 53 -12.58 8.71 3.87
N PHE A 54 -12.57 8.29 5.14
CA PHE A 54 -12.69 6.88 5.53
C PHE A 54 -13.97 6.24 4.99
N THR A 55 -15.12 6.87 5.22
CA THR A 55 -16.43 6.37 4.76
C THR A 55 -16.50 6.36 3.24
N SER A 56 -15.99 7.41 2.58
CA SER A 56 -15.98 7.50 1.12
C SER A 56 -15.16 6.38 0.48
N LEU A 57 -14.01 6.01 1.05
CA LEU A 57 -13.17 4.91 0.56
C LEU A 57 -13.89 3.55 0.67
N ILE A 58 -14.57 3.29 1.79
CA ILE A 58 -15.36 2.06 1.98
C ILE A 58 -16.52 2.00 0.99
N VAL A 59 -17.32 3.07 0.91
CA VAL A 59 -18.48 3.13 0.01
C VAL A 59 -18.02 3.01 -1.44
N PHE A 60 -16.97 3.71 -1.84
CA PHE A 60 -16.41 3.62 -3.19
C PHE A 60 -15.92 2.20 -3.51
N GLY A 61 -15.17 1.57 -2.60
CA GLY A 61 -14.71 0.20 -2.75
C GLY A 61 -15.87 -0.80 -2.88
N ALA A 62 -16.92 -0.63 -2.08
CA ALA A 62 -18.13 -1.45 -2.15
C ALA A 62 -18.88 -1.26 -3.49
N LEU A 63 -19.03 -0.02 -3.95
CA LEU A 63 -19.67 0.28 -5.24
C LEU A 63 -18.91 -0.33 -6.40
N VAL A 64 -17.57 -0.20 -6.43
CA VAL A 64 -16.73 -0.81 -7.48
C VAL A 64 -16.83 -2.34 -7.44
N ALA A 65 -16.89 -2.94 -6.25
CA ALA A 65 -17.04 -4.38 -6.10
C ALA A 65 -18.40 -4.91 -6.58
N MET A 66 -19.45 -4.09 -6.54
CA MET A 66 -20.80 -4.46 -6.98
C MET A 66 -21.02 -4.35 -8.50
N ILE A 67 -20.05 -3.84 -9.27
CA ILE A 67 -20.19 -3.70 -10.73
C ILE A 67 -20.22 -5.09 -11.38
N PRO A 68 -21.33 -5.50 -12.01
CA PRO A 68 -21.43 -6.80 -12.67
C PRO A 68 -20.55 -6.84 -13.92
N GLY A 69 -19.85 -7.96 -14.13
CA GLY A 69 -19.02 -8.17 -15.32
C GLY A 69 -17.65 -7.47 -15.32
N LEU A 70 -17.30 -6.72 -14.26
CA LEU A 70 -15.98 -6.13 -14.11
C LEU A 70 -14.94 -7.25 -13.87
N PRO A 71 -13.85 -7.36 -14.65
CA PRO A 71 -12.86 -8.41 -14.44
C PRO A 71 -12.01 -8.10 -13.18
N GLN A 72 -12.42 -8.63 -12.03
CA GLN A 72 -11.78 -8.38 -10.73
C GLN A 72 -10.32 -8.82 -10.72
N ILE A 73 -9.99 -9.94 -11.38
CA ILE A 73 -8.61 -10.42 -11.50
C ILE A 73 -7.75 -9.39 -12.24
N ARG A 74 -8.25 -8.78 -13.31
CA ARG A 74 -7.51 -7.75 -14.05
C ARG A 74 -7.31 -6.50 -13.19
N LEU A 75 -8.34 -6.05 -12.48
CA LEU A 75 -8.24 -4.90 -11.58
C LEU A 75 -7.24 -5.14 -10.45
N LEU A 76 -7.23 -6.36 -9.90
CA LEU A 76 -6.24 -6.81 -8.94
C LEU A 76 -4.84 -6.78 -9.56
N LEU A 77 -4.62 -7.37 -10.74
CA LEU A 77 -3.29 -7.35 -11.37
C LEU A 77 -2.78 -5.92 -11.61
N ILE A 78 -3.63 -5.02 -12.10
CA ILE A 78 -3.26 -3.61 -12.32
C ILE A 78 -2.90 -2.91 -11.01
N THR A 79 -3.70 -3.10 -9.95
CA THR A 79 -3.44 -2.51 -8.63
C THR A 79 -2.10 -2.98 -8.07
N GLN A 80 -1.80 -4.27 -8.26
CA GLN A 80 -0.55 -4.88 -7.80
C GLN A 80 0.65 -4.35 -8.59
N CYS A 81 0.51 -4.12 -9.89
CA CYS A 81 1.53 -3.45 -10.70
C CYS A 81 1.80 -2.03 -10.21
N ILE A 82 0.75 -1.25 -9.91
CA ILE A 82 0.90 0.11 -9.37
C ILE A 82 1.62 0.07 -8.00
N ASN A 83 1.22 -0.85 -7.11
CA ASN A 83 1.89 -1.02 -5.81
C ASN A 83 3.37 -1.39 -5.97
N GLY A 84 3.71 -2.27 -6.91
CA GLY A 84 5.09 -2.62 -7.25
C GLY A 84 5.89 -1.41 -7.77
N LEU A 85 5.27 -0.54 -8.57
CA LEU A 85 5.89 0.69 -9.07
C LEU A 85 6.15 1.72 -7.95
N LEU A 86 5.25 1.82 -6.97
CA LEU A 86 5.37 2.76 -5.86
C LEU A 86 6.39 2.30 -4.80
N LEU A 87 6.60 0.99 -4.66
CA LEU A 87 7.46 0.41 -3.62
C LEU A 87 8.88 1.00 -3.58
N PRO A 88 9.63 1.09 -4.70
CA PRO A 88 10.98 1.65 -4.72
C PRO A 88 11.02 3.10 -4.22
N VAL A 89 10.05 3.91 -4.65
CA VAL A 89 9.95 5.33 -4.27
C VAL A 89 9.73 5.46 -2.76
N VAL A 90 8.79 4.68 -2.22
CA VAL A 90 8.48 4.68 -0.78
C VAL A 90 9.67 4.16 0.03
N LEU A 91 10.31 3.06 -0.39
CA LEU A 91 11.47 2.49 0.31
C LEU A 91 12.65 3.46 0.37
N ILE A 92 12.98 4.10 -0.75
CA ILE A 92 14.06 5.10 -0.78
C ILE A 92 13.73 6.30 0.12
N ALA A 93 12.47 6.77 0.10
CA ALA A 93 12.03 7.87 0.95
C ALA A 93 12.15 7.51 2.45
N VAL A 94 11.65 6.34 2.84
CA VAL A 94 11.73 5.85 4.23
C VAL A 94 13.19 5.64 4.64
N LEU A 95 14.02 5.03 3.79
CA LEU A 95 15.43 4.82 4.10
C LEU A 95 16.18 6.14 4.28
N ARG A 96 15.90 7.15 3.44
CA ARG A 96 16.43 8.51 3.64
C ARG A 96 15.94 9.13 4.94
N LEU A 97 14.67 8.96 5.30
CA LEU A 97 14.09 9.50 6.52
C LEU A 97 14.75 8.89 7.77
N VAL A 98 14.88 7.56 7.80
CA VAL A 98 15.44 6.81 8.95
C VAL A 98 16.94 7.08 9.12
N ASN A 99 17.66 7.36 8.03
CA ASN A 99 19.08 7.70 8.08
C ASN A 99 19.36 9.17 8.43
N LYS A 100 18.35 10.06 8.43
CA LYS A 100 18.53 11.47 8.80
C LYS A 100 18.63 11.63 10.32
N LYS A 101 19.82 11.96 10.80
CA LYS A 101 20.09 12.26 12.22
C LYS A 101 19.26 13.42 12.76
N GLU A 102 18.95 14.41 11.93
CA GLU A 102 18.10 15.56 12.30
C GLU A 102 16.67 15.14 12.67
N LEU A 103 16.15 14.06 12.06
CA LEU A 103 14.77 13.60 12.26
C LEU A 103 14.68 12.47 13.29
N MET A 104 15.64 11.53 13.27
CA MET A 104 15.66 10.34 14.14
C MET A 104 16.51 10.50 15.41
N GLY A 105 17.31 11.57 15.50
CA GLY A 105 18.15 11.86 16.67
C GLY A 105 19.11 10.71 17.00
N LYS A 106 18.92 10.08 18.17
CA LYS A 106 19.73 8.96 18.66
C LYS A 106 19.28 7.59 18.13
N TYR A 107 18.11 7.49 17.50
CA TYR A 107 17.52 6.24 16.98
C TYR A 107 17.78 6.03 15.49
N THR A 108 18.84 6.64 14.96
CA THR A 108 19.24 6.43 13.56
C THR A 108 19.66 4.98 13.32
N ASN A 109 19.42 4.51 12.10
CA ASN A 109 19.82 3.16 11.71
C ASN A 109 21.32 2.94 11.92
N GLY A 110 21.67 1.89 12.67
CA GLY A 110 23.05 1.44 12.79
C GLY A 110 23.58 0.90 11.46
N PRO A 111 24.91 0.72 11.31
CA PRO A 111 25.52 0.30 10.05
C PRO A 111 24.99 -1.05 9.55
N ILE A 112 24.72 -2.01 10.45
CA ILE A 112 24.18 -3.33 10.12
C ILE A 112 22.75 -3.21 9.55
N TYR A 113 21.89 -2.46 10.21
CA TYR A 113 20.51 -2.23 9.75
C TYR A 113 20.46 -1.45 8.44
N ASN A 114 21.40 -0.50 8.26
CA ASN A 114 21.50 0.23 7.02
C ASN A 114 21.94 -0.66 5.85
N ILE A 115 22.90 -1.58 6.06
CA ILE A 115 23.30 -2.56 5.03
C ILE A 115 22.12 -3.47 4.66
N ALA A 116 21.40 -4.01 5.65
CA ALA A 116 20.23 -4.85 5.39
C ALA A 116 19.12 -4.07 4.65
N ALA A 117 18.84 -2.84 5.08
CA ALA A 117 17.82 -2.00 4.46
C ALA A 117 18.21 -1.60 3.02
N TRP A 118 19.49 -1.32 2.76
CA TRP A 118 20.00 -1.07 1.41
C TRP A 118 19.92 -2.31 0.54
N LEU A 119 20.26 -3.49 1.06
CA LEU A 119 20.15 -4.74 0.31
C LEU A 119 18.69 -4.99 -0.10
N ILE A 120 17.75 -4.90 0.84
CA ILE A 120 16.31 -5.03 0.56
C ILE A 120 15.86 -3.98 -0.47
N THR A 121 16.25 -2.72 -0.27
CA THR A 121 15.86 -1.62 -1.17
C THR A 121 16.39 -1.84 -2.57
N ILE A 122 17.66 -2.23 -2.73
CA ILE A 122 18.27 -2.50 -4.04
C ILE A 122 17.60 -3.69 -4.70
N THR A 123 17.44 -4.81 -3.98
CA THR A 123 16.80 -6.02 -4.53
C THR A 123 15.39 -5.72 -4.99
N VAL A 124 14.55 -5.13 -4.13
CA VAL A 124 13.16 -4.84 -4.44
C VAL A 124 13.04 -3.78 -5.54
N SER A 125 13.90 -2.75 -5.54
CA SER A 125 13.93 -1.74 -6.61
C SER A 125 14.33 -2.34 -7.95
N THR A 126 15.32 -3.24 -7.95
CA THR A 126 15.78 -3.94 -9.16
C THR A 126 14.68 -4.83 -9.71
N LEU A 127 14.04 -5.66 -8.87
CA LEU A 127 12.93 -6.51 -9.30
C LEU A 127 11.75 -5.68 -9.83
N SER A 128 11.43 -4.57 -9.18
CA SER A 128 10.33 -3.69 -9.61
C SER A 128 10.66 -3.02 -10.94
N LEU A 129 11.89 -2.52 -11.12
CA LEU A 129 12.36 -1.95 -12.40
C LEU A 129 12.35 -2.98 -13.52
N LEU A 130 12.79 -4.22 -13.27
CA LEU A 130 12.74 -5.32 -14.24
C LEU A 130 11.30 -5.63 -14.66
N LEU A 131 10.36 -5.65 -13.70
CA LEU A 131 8.94 -5.86 -13.98
C LEU A 131 8.35 -4.72 -14.82
N ILE A 132 8.73 -3.47 -14.54
CA ILE A 132 8.28 -2.30 -15.32
C ILE A 132 8.86 -2.36 -16.73
N LEU A 133 10.16 -2.67 -16.87
CA LEU A 133 10.84 -2.83 -18.16
C LEU A 133 10.22 -3.93 -19.01
N SER A 134 9.91 -5.09 -18.42
CA SER A 134 9.24 -6.17 -19.14
C SER A 134 7.81 -5.84 -19.54
N THR A 135 7.11 -5.03 -18.72
CA THR A 135 5.74 -4.58 -19.01
C THR A 135 5.70 -3.49 -20.10
N LEU A 136 6.65 -2.55 -20.10
CA LEU A 136 6.71 -1.44 -21.06
C LEU A 136 7.42 -1.80 -22.38
N PHE A 137 8.44 -2.67 -22.32
CA PHE A 137 9.18 -3.15 -23.48
C PHE A 137 9.08 -4.68 -23.61
N PRO A 138 7.88 -5.23 -23.90
CA PRO A 138 7.69 -6.66 -24.08
C PRO A 138 8.53 -7.25 -25.23
N ASN A 139 9.03 -6.41 -26.14
CA ASN A 139 9.89 -6.82 -27.25
C ASN A 139 11.40 -6.89 -26.90
N LEU A 140 11.85 -6.42 -25.74
CA LEU A 140 13.28 -6.48 -25.36
C LEU A 140 13.67 -7.84 -24.73
N PHE A 141 12.68 -8.55 -24.17
CA PHE A 141 12.84 -9.85 -23.52
C PHE A 141 12.13 -11.01 -24.24
N ARG A 142 11.48 -10.74 -25.39
CA ARG A 142 11.07 -11.77 -26.34
C ARG A 142 12.28 -12.25 -27.14
N PHE A 143 13.16 -13.00 -26.50
CA PHE A 143 13.89 -14.04 -27.22
C PHE A 143 13.00 -15.28 -27.18
N THR A 144 12.54 -15.70 -28.36
CA THR A 144 11.49 -16.71 -28.69
C THR A 144 10.03 -16.34 -28.50
#